data_AF-A0A2J0L3P5-F1
#
_entry.id   AF-A0A2J0L3P5-F1
#
_cell.length_a   1.000
_cell.length_b   1.000
_cell.length_c   1.000
_cell.angle_alpha   90.00
_cell.angle_beta   90.00
_cell.angle_gamma   90.00
#
_symmetry.space_group_name_H-M   'P 1'
#
loop_
_entity.id
_entity.type
_entity.pdbx_description
1 polymer ?
#
loop_
_entity_poly.entity_id
_entity_poly.type
_entity_poly.pdbx_seq_one_letter_code
_entity_poly.pdbx_strand_id
1 'polypeptide(L)'
;MNKRAFVFIDGSNFYFKLRDLTSKLDGKYSLIDFDFRKFAEWLVRPNELLEIRYYLGAIRRERNNSKSERLYADQQKLIGKLQQQNIIITLGHVIRHPDKTHHEKGIDVRLAVEMIKFAR
;
A
#
# COMPACT_ATOMS: atom_id res chain seq x y z
N MET A 1 15.77 15.49 -21.70
CA MET A 1 16.21 15.30 -20.30
C MET A 1 15.14 14.51 -19.58
N ASN A 2 15.44 13.33 -19.05
CA ASN A 2 14.46 12.54 -18.31
C ASN A 2 14.20 13.23 -16.97
N LYS A 3 12.93 13.44 -16.61
CA LYS A 3 12.60 13.96 -15.29
C LYS A 3 12.78 12.85 -14.26
N ARG A 4 12.94 13.23 -13.00
CA ARG A 4 12.96 12.29 -11.88
C ARG A 4 11.55 12.17 -11.32
N ALA A 5 11.10 10.96 -10.98
CA ALA A 5 9.73 10.69 -10.56
C ALA A 5 9.70 9.88 -9.26
N PHE A 6 8.79 10.27 -8.37
CA PHE A 6 8.38 9.49 -7.20
C PHE A 6 7.04 8.83 -7.50
N VAL A 7 6.84 7.60 -7.01
CA VAL A 7 5.55 6.91 -7.08
C VAL A 7 5.01 6.73 -5.68
N PHE A 8 3.78 7.20 -5.47
CA PHE A 8 3.07 7.08 -4.21
C PHE A 8 1.86 6.17 -4.41
N ILE A 9 1.77 5.10 -3.63
CA ILE A 9 0.72 4.08 -3.74
C ILE A 9 -0.12 4.10 -2.47
N ASP A 10 -1.38 4.50 -2.60
CA ASP A 10 -2.40 4.29 -1.58
C ASP A 10 -2.77 2.81 -1.53
N GLY A 11 -2.34 2.11 -0.47
CA GLY A 11 -2.47 0.66 -0.38
C GLY A 11 -3.90 0.16 -0.29
N SER A 12 -4.76 0.85 0.45
CA SER A 12 -6.18 0.48 0.62
C SER A 12 -6.91 0.60 -0.71
N ASN A 13 -6.82 1.77 -1.36
CA ASN A 13 -7.48 2.00 -2.65
C ASN A 13 -6.92 1.10 -3.76
N PHE A 14 -5.60 0.92 -3.80
CA PHE A 14 -4.96 0.04 -4.78
C PHE A 14 -5.39 -1.42 -4.60
N TYR A 15 -5.40 -1.93 -3.36
CA TYR A 15 -5.81 -3.30 -3.06
C TYR A 15 -7.26 -3.57 -3.51
N PHE A 16 -8.20 -2.68 -3.17
CA PHE A 16 -9.59 -2.87 -3.57
C PHE A 16 -9.76 -2.91 -5.09
N LYS A 17 -9.04 -2.04 -5.81
CA LYS A 17 -9.10 -2.01 -7.27
C LYS A 17 -8.43 -3.24 -7.89
N LEU A 18 -7.29 -3.66 -7.38
CA LEU A 18 -6.59 -4.84 -7.87
C LEU A 18 -7.44 -6.11 -7.65
N ARG A 19 -8.06 -6.25 -6.47
CA ARG A 19 -8.97 -7.35 -6.16
C ARG A 19 -10.13 -7.42 -7.16
N ASP A 20 -10.83 -6.30 -7.39
CA ASP A 20 -11.92 -6.24 -8.38
C ASP A 20 -11.47 -6.68 -9.78
N LEU A 21 -10.30 -6.21 -10.23
CA LEU A 21 -9.74 -6.59 -11.52
C LEU A 21 -9.38 -8.09 -11.59
N THR A 22 -8.76 -8.65 -10.54
CA THR A 22 -8.42 -10.09 -10.52
C THR A 22 -9.65 -10.98 -10.47
N SER A 23 -10.72 -10.56 -9.79
CA SER A 23 -11.98 -11.32 -9.76
C SER A 23 -12.65 -11.39 -11.14
N LYS A 24 -12.47 -10.37 -11.98
CA LYS A 24 -12.93 -10.35 -13.38
C LYS A 24 -12.08 -11.21 -14.32
N LEU A 25 -10.91 -11.64 -13.86
CA LEU A 25 -9.97 -12.51 -14.58
C LEU A 25 -9.97 -13.93 -14.00
N ASP A 26 -11.13 -14.39 -13.54
CA ASP A 26 -11.35 -15.72 -12.92
C ASP A 26 -10.44 -16.04 -11.73
N GLY A 27 -9.92 -15.02 -11.04
CA GLY A 27 -9.00 -15.21 -9.91
C GLY A 27 -7.66 -15.86 -10.31
N LYS A 28 -7.32 -15.85 -11.61
CA LYS A 28 -6.09 -16.45 -12.15
C LYS A 28 -4.81 -15.88 -11.55
N TYR A 29 -4.86 -14.64 -11.07
CA TYR A 29 -3.72 -13.90 -10.55
C TYR A 29 -3.83 -13.67 -9.05
N SER A 30 -2.74 -13.99 -8.36
CA SER A 30 -2.58 -13.75 -6.94
C SER A 30 -2.29 -12.28 -6.65
N LEU A 31 -3.04 -11.68 -5.72
CA LEU A 31 -2.87 -10.28 -5.31
C LEU A 31 -1.51 -10.03 -4.65
N ILE A 32 -1.02 -11.00 -3.87
CA ILE A 32 0.24 -10.87 -3.12
C ILE A 32 1.47 -10.96 -4.04
N ASP A 33 1.31 -11.46 -5.27
CA ASP A 33 2.38 -11.62 -6.25
C ASP A 33 2.41 -10.49 -7.29
N PHE A 34 1.63 -9.42 -7.07
CA PHE A 34 1.69 -8.23 -7.90
C PHE A 34 3.09 -7.58 -7.85
N ASP A 35 3.66 -7.32 -9.02
CA ASP A 35 4.98 -6.70 -9.16
C ASP A 35 4.82 -5.17 -9.18
N PHE A 36 4.75 -4.57 -7.99
CA PHE A 36 4.62 -3.14 -7.77
C PHE A 36 5.79 -2.35 -8.34
N ARG A 37 7.02 -2.89 -8.27
CA ARG A 37 8.20 -2.22 -8.83
C ARG A 37 8.14 -2.13 -10.34
N LYS A 38 7.88 -3.24 -11.05
CA LYS A 38 7.73 -3.20 -12.51
C LYS A 38 6.55 -2.32 -12.94
N PHE A 39 5.46 -2.33 -12.18
CA PHE A 39 4.33 -1.44 -12.43
C PHE A 39 4.75 0.04 -12.32
N ALA A 40 5.46 0.43 -11.26
CA ALA A 40 5.96 1.79 -11.08
C ALA A 40 6.98 2.19 -12.16
N GLU A 41 7.92 1.30 -12.51
CA GLU A 41 8.90 1.50 -13.57
C GLU A 41 8.25 1.69 -14.94
N TRP A 42 7.17 0.97 -15.22
CA TRP A 42 6.37 1.17 -16.43
C TRP A 42 5.62 2.50 -16.40
N LEU A 43 4.98 2.82 -15.27
CA LEU A 43 4.14 4.01 -15.10
C LEU A 43 4.92 5.31 -15.32
N VAL A 44 6.18 5.38 -14.86
CA VAL A 44 6.93 6.64 -14.93
C VAL A 44 7.59 6.88 -16.29
N ARG A 45 7.60 5.91 -17.23
CA ARG A 45 8.31 6.06 -18.51
C ARG A 45 7.86 7.31 -19.28
N PRO A 46 8.79 8.07 -19.89
CA PRO A 46 10.23 7.81 -20.01
C PRO A 46 11.09 8.36 -18.85
N ASN A 47 10.48 8.78 -17.74
CA ASN A 47 11.17 9.39 -16.61
C ASN A 47 11.97 8.36 -15.78
N GLU A 48 12.92 8.85 -15.00
CA GLU A 48 13.70 8.05 -14.04
C GLU A 48 12.89 7.84 -12.75
N LEU A 49 12.65 6.59 -12.38
CA LEU A 49 12.05 6.24 -11.09
C LEU A 49 13.06 6.42 -9.97
N LEU A 50 12.80 7.33 -9.03
CA LEU A 50 13.65 7.50 -7.85
C LEU A 50 13.26 6.58 -6.71
N GLU A 51 11.97 6.55 -6.40
CA GLU A 51 11.50 5.90 -5.19
C GLU A 51 10.01 5.54 -5.31
N ILE A 52 9.65 4.46 -4.66
CA ILE A 52 8.27 4.00 -4.52
C ILE A 52 7.93 4.02 -3.04
N ARG A 53 6.79 4.63 -2.69
CA ARG A 53 6.25 4.67 -1.34
C ARG A 53 4.87 4.02 -1.32
N TYR A 54 4.67 3.09 -0.39
CA TYR A 54 3.41 2.37 -0.20
C TYR A 54 2.82 2.72 1.17
N TYR A 55 1.59 3.22 1.17
CA TYR A 55 0.92 3.73 2.36
C TYR A 55 -0.15 2.74 2.83
N LEU A 56 -0.10 2.34 4.11
CA LEU A 56 -1.08 1.41 4.67
C LEU A 56 -1.40 1.67 6.14
N GLY A 57 -2.66 1.44 6.52
CA GLY A 57 -3.06 1.39 7.92
C GLY A 57 -2.46 0.18 8.65
N ALA A 58 -1.83 0.42 9.79
CA ALA A 58 -1.30 -0.64 10.64
C ALA A 58 -2.45 -1.46 11.24
N ILE A 59 -2.42 -2.78 11.01
CA ILE A 59 -3.40 -3.69 11.60
C ILE A 59 -2.97 -3.97 13.03
N ARG A 60 -3.87 -3.70 13.98
CA ARG A 60 -3.66 -4.05 15.39
C ARG A 60 -3.88 -5.55 15.56
N ARG A 61 -2.90 -6.20 16.19
CA ARG A 61 -2.98 -7.60 16.60
C ARG A 61 -3.75 -7.70 17.92
N GLU A 62 -4.92 -8.31 17.88
CA GLU A 62 -5.77 -8.55 19.05
C GLU A 62 -5.64 -10.01 19.50
N ARG A 63 -5.23 -10.21 20.75
CA ARG A 63 -5.14 -11.56 21.34
C ARG A 63 -6.52 -12.21 21.37
N ASN A 64 -6.55 -13.52 21.14
CA ASN A 64 -7.77 -14.35 21.11
C ASN A 64 -8.77 -13.96 20.00
N ASN A 65 -8.34 -13.21 18.97
CA ASN A 65 -9.14 -12.88 17.81
C ASN A 65 -8.50 -13.49 16.54
N SER A 66 -8.99 -14.65 16.11
CA SER A 66 -8.45 -15.38 14.95
C SER A 66 -8.47 -14.56 13.65
N LYS A 67 -9.48 -13.71 13.47
CA LYS A 67 -9.56 -12.81 12.30
C LYS A 67 -8.47 -11.74 12.36
N SER A 68 -8.25 -11.13 13.52
CA SER A 68 -7.18 -10.14 13.70
C SER A 68 -5.80 -10.75 13.47
N GLU A 69 -5.55 -11.94 14.02
CA GLU A 69 -4.30 -12.69 13.84
C GLU A 69 -4.02 -12.99 12.36
N ARG A 70 -5.05 -13.43 11.61
CA ARG A 70 -4.93 -13.70 10.17
C ARG A 70 -4.62 -12.41 9.38
N LEU A 71 -5.37 -11.34 9.65
CA LEU A 71 -5.17 -10.05 8.98
C LEU A 71 -3.77 -9.49 9.24
N TYR A 72 -3.29 -9.60 10.48
CA TYR A 72 -1.92 -9.21 10.84
C TYR A 72 -0.89 -10.05 10.07
N ALA A 73 -1.05 -11.37 10.05
CA ALA A 73 -0.14 -12.27 9.31
C ALA A 73 -0.11 -11.97 7.81
N ASP A 74 -1.26 -11.70 7.20
CA ASP A 74 -1.35 -11.35 5.78
C ASP A 74 -0.72 -9.97 5.49
N GLN A 75 -0.87 -8.99 6.40
CA GLN A 75 -0.14 -7.71 6.31
C GLN A 75 1.38 -7.91 6.40
N GLN A 76 1.88 -8.78 7.29
CA GLN A 76 3.31 -9.07 7.37
C GLN A 76 3.85 -9.71 6.08
N LYS A 77 3.09 -10.59 5.43
CA LYS A 77 3.46 -11.16 4.11
C LYS A 77 3.56 -10.07 3.04
N LEU A 78 2.58 -9.16 2.99
CA LEU A 78 2.60 -8.03 2.05
C LEU A 78 3.81 -7.13 2.29
N ILE A 79 4.09 -6.78 3.55
CA ILE A 79 5.26 -5.98 3.93
C ILE A 79 6.55 -6.65 3.43
N GLY A 80 6.71 -7.96 3.65
CA GLY A 80 7.88 -8.69 3.17
C GLY A 80 8.05 -8.63 1.65
N LYS A 81 6.95 -8.78 0.89
CA LYS A 81 6.97 -8.68 -0.58
C LYS A 81 7.31 -7.27 -1.07
N LEU A 82 6.77 -6.23 -0.43
CA LEU A 82 7.07 -4.83 -0.75
C LEU A 82 8.54 -4.51 -0.48
N GLN A 83 9.09 -4.98 0.65
CA GLN A 83 10.50 -4.82 1.00
C GLN A 83 11.44 -5.51 0.00
N GLN A 84 11.12 -6.74 -0.42
CA GLN A 84 11.86 -7.44 -1.48
C GLN A 84 11.89 -6.67 -2.81
N GLN A 85 10.88 -5.82 -3.04
CA GLN A 85 10.80 -4.94 -4.21
C GLN A 85 11.42 -3.55 -3.95
N ASN A 86 12.18 -3.35 -2.87
CA ASN A 86 12.78 -2.05 -2.50
C ASN A 86 11.73 -0.91 -2.49
N ILE A 87 10.58 -1.16 -1.87
CA ILE A 87 9.49 -0.18 -1.71
C ILE A 87 9.50 0.32 -0.27
N ILE A 88 9.48 1.64 -0.09
CA ILE A 88 9.38 2.25 1.24
C ILE A 88 7.96 2.13 1.74
N ILE A 89 7.81 1.63 2.96
CA ILE A 89 6.52 1.37 3.58
C ILE A 89 6.22 2.43 4.62
N THR A 90 5.06 3.05 4.49
CA THR A 90 4.55 4.07 5.40
C THR A 90 3.31 3.55 6.12
N LEU A 91 3.45 3.32 7.43
CA LEU A 91 2.34 2.90 8.28
C LEU A 91 1.57 4.12 8.82
N GLY A 92 0.25 4.07 8.72
CA GLY A 92 -0.70 4.97 9.37
C GLY A 92 -1.35 4.31 10.57
N HIS A 93 -1.94 5.11 11.46
CA HIS A 93 -2.65 4.58 12.62
C HIS A 93 -4.13 4.35 12.30
N VAL A 94 -4.60 3.14 12.57
CA VAL A 94 -6.04 2.85 12.64
C VAL A 94 -6.51 3.22 14.05
N ILE A 95 -7.50 4.11 14.14
CA ILE A 95 -8.10 4.54 15.40
C ILE A 95 -9.54 4.01 15.44
N ARG A 96 -9.88 3.37 16.56
CA ARG A 96 -11.24 2.94 16.83
C ARG A 96 -12.00 4.12 17.44
N HIS A 97 -13.10 4.51 16.82
CA HIS A 97 -13.97 5.56 17.35
C HIS A 97 -14.86 5.00 18.48
N PRO A 98 -15.38 5.87 19.38
CA PRO A 98 -16.26 5.46 20.49
C PRO A 98 -17.52 4.71 20.03
N ASP A 99 -17.96 4.95 18.80
CA ASP A 99 -19.09 4.28 18.13
C ASP A 99 -18.75 2.87 17.60
N LYS A 100 -17.56 2.34 17.93
CA LYS A 100 -17.01 1.05 17.49
C LYS A 100 -16.68 0.95 16.00
N THR A 101 -16.76 2.03 15.24
CA THR A 101 -16.25 2.08 13.86
C THR A 101 -14.73 2.18 13.86
N HIS A 102 -14.10 1.58 12.85
CA HIS A 102 -12.66 1.68 12.63
C HIS A 102 -12.45 2.64 11.46
N HIS A 103 -11.82 3.78 11.72
CA HIS A 103 -11.44 4.73 10.67
C HIS A 103 -9.93 4.72 10.53
N GLU A 104 -9.46 4.54 9.30
CA GLU A 104 -8.07 4.79 8.94
C GLU A 104 -7.84 6.30 9.04
N LYS A 105 -7.06 6.77 10.01
CA LYS A 105 -6.85 8.21 10.23
C LYS A 105 -5.40 8.56 9.92
N GLY A 106 -5.22 9.41 8.91
CA GLY A 106 -3.93 10.08 8.65
C GLY A 106 -3.09 9.50 7.51
N ILE A 107 -3.51 8.43 6.84
CA ILE A 107 -2.83 7.98 5.62
C ILE A 107 -2.95 9.02 4.51
N ASP A 108 -4.17 9.47 4.19
CA ASP A 108 -4.40 10.46 3.13
C ASP A 108 -3.64 11.77 3.40
N VAL A 109 -3.65 12.21 4.67
CA VAL A 109 -2.91 13.40 5.09
C VAL A 109 -1.42 13.20 4.93
N ARG A 110 -0.88 12.05 5.35
CA ARG A 110 0.55 11.74 5.23
C ARG A 110 0.98 11.62 3.77
N LEU A 111 0.17 10.98 2.93
CA LEU A 111 0.36 10.88 1.50
C LEU A 111 0.45 12.28 0.88
N ALA A 112 -0.53 13.15 1.14
CA ALA A 112 -0.55 14.52 0.62
C ALA A 112 0.66 15.35 1.08
N VAL A 113 1.03 15.26 2.36
CA VAL A 113 2.19 15.97 2.92
C VAL A 113 3.50 15.49 2.29
N GLU A 114 3.68 14.18 2.10
CA GLU A 114 4.89 13.64 1.48
C GLU A 114 4.97 14.02 -0.01
N MET A 115 3.86 14.00 -0.75
CA MET A 115 3.83 14.47 -2.13
C MET A 115 4.32 15.92 -2.25
N ILE A 116 3.85 16.82 -1.38
CA ILE A 116 4.30 18.23 -1.35
C ILE A 116 5.78 18.32 -0.97
N LYS A 117 6.23 17.50 -0.01
CA LYS A 117 7.62 17.48 0.46
C LYS A 117 8.59 17.08 -0.66
N PHE A 118 8.24 16.08 -1.48
CA PHE A 118 9.11 15.55 -2.54
C PHE A 118 8.97 16.25 -3.89
N ALA A 119 7.97 17.13 -4.05
CA ALA A 119 7.82 17.97 -5.24
C ALA A 119 8.76 19.19 -5.25
N ARG A 120 9.50 19.42 -4.16
CA ARG A 120 10.44 20.54 -4.00
C ARG A 120 11.85 20.19 -4.42
#